data_AF-A0A850K9B7-F1
#
_entry.id   AF-A0A850K9B7-F1
#
_cell.length_a   1.000
_cell.length_b   1.000
_cell.length_c   1.000
_cell.angle_alpha   90.00
_cell.angle_beta   90.00
_cell.angle_gamma   90.00
#
_symmetry.space_group_name_H-M   'P 1'
#
loop_
_entity.id
_entity.type
_entity.pdbx_description
1 polymer ?
#
loop_
_entity_poly.entity_id
_entity_poly.type
_entity_poly.pdbx_seq_one_letter_code
_entity_poly.pdbx_strand_id
1 'polypeptide(L)'
;MSKNRGPRFIQYIPPVLDALRDLGGSSTPRKVYDWISTRYDIPDEEMTQHTTNGQLRYENMVGWARFYLVKAGMIDTQKRGIWTLTTEGQDTKLTENDAYTLFRGVQEKYRGEQGSNSDDQTPLHFYHVRIGETMRKAYFEYDLSLEEVKGYIYQYLKTGCLWIGALQFTKPRFKIVKTQRPADDMAERPYRKERLVNKNQVFVMSLANQLQDRLFKEVHDEIAAEDQANVQRHIEWQKQINSRKIFIVHGHDELLLTQVENFLRRLELDPIILKDQANTGLTIIEKIEKHSDVSFGIVLYTPCDEGQKKGTNNLRARARQNVVLEHGYLMGKLGRRKVAALVSDSLELPNDISGVVYIAMNDWKMDLLKELRAAGLEIDANKVIGF
;
A
#
# COMPACT_ATOMS: atom_id res chain seq x y z
N MET A 1 33.02 13.22 5.44
CA MET A 1 31.69 13.85 5.34
C MET A 1 31.37 14.47 6.70
N SER A 2 31.19 15.78 6.78
CA SER A 2 30.78 16.44 8.02
C SER A 2 29.43 15.87 8.46
N LYS A 3 29.32 15.44 9.72
CA LYS A 3 28.02 15.08 10.30
C LYS A 3 27.07 16.27 10.13
N ASN A 4 26.02 16.09 9.34
CA ASN A 4 24.97 17.10 9.16
C ASN A 4 24.33 17.39 10.53
N ARG A 5 24.19 18.69 10.84
CA ARG A 5 23.59 19.14 12.11
C ARG A 5 22.08 18.95 12.04
N GLY A 6 21.49 18.38 13.10
CA GLY A 6 20.05 18.15 13.21
C GLY A 6 19.54 16.87 12.53
N PRO A 7 18.20 16.71 12.40
CA PRO A 7 17.59 15.51 11.82
C PRO A 7 18.10 15.16 10.42
N ARG A 8 18.19 13.86 10.12
CA ARG A 8 18.69 13.35 8.82
C ARG A 8 17.93 13.93 7.63
N PHE A 9 16.62 14.15 7.74
CA PHE A 9 15.81 14.65 6.62
C PHE A 9 16.28 16.01 6.09
N ILE A 10 17.00 16.81 6.89
CA ILE A 10 17.51 18.13 6.49
C ILE A 10 18.42 18.02 5.25
N GLN A 11 19.16 16.91 5.13
CA GLN A 11 20.03 16.68 3.99
C GLN A 11 19.27 16.61 2.65
N TYR A 12 17.97 16.29 2.70
CA TYR A 12 17.11 16.21 1.52
C TYR A 12 16.40 17.53 1.19
N ILE A 13 16.53 18.59 2.02
CA ILE A 13 15.91 19.90 1.73
C ILE A 13 16.48 20.53 0.45
N PRO A 14 17.80 20.68 0.26
CA PRO A 14 18.33 21.18 -1.01
C PRO A 14 18.01 20.28 -2.22
N PRO A 15 18.21 18.94 -2.14
CA PRO A 15 17.88 18.03 -3.23
C PRO A 15 16.43 18.11 -3.72
N VAL A 16 15.46 18.34 -2.84
CA VAL A 16 14.05 18.48 -3.25
C VAL A 16 13.84 19.73 -4.11
N LEU A 17 14.46 20.86 -3.77
CA LEU A 17 14.36 22.07 -4.59
C LEU A 17 15.03 21.86 -5.96
N ASP A 18 16.23 21.27 -5.96
CA ASP A 18 16.96 21.01 -7.20
C ASP A 18 16.21 20.02 -8.11
N ALA A 19 15.63 18.97 -7.53
CA ALA A 19 14.81 18.01 -8.25
C ALA A 19 13.63 18.70 -8.93
N LEU A 20 12.89 19.55 -8.20
CA LEU A 20 11.74 20.25 -8.75
C LEU A 20 12.13 21.23 -9.85
N ARG A 21 13.28 21.93 -9.73
CA ARG A 21 13.79 22.81 -10.79
C ARG A 21 14.10 22.04 -12.07
N ASP A 22 14.86 20.95 -11.93
CA ASP A 22 15.25 20.11 -13.07
C ASP A 22 14.04 19.45 -13.74
N LEU A 23 12.99 19.17 -12.98
CA LEU A 23 11.73 18.59 -13.48
C LEU A 23 10.76 19.65 -14.03
N GLY A 24 11.20 20.90 -14.22
CA GLY A 24 10.41 21.96 -14.86
C GLY A 24 9.54 22.77 -13.90
N GLY A 25 9.90 22.82 -12.61
CA GLY A 25 9.24 23.59 -11.56
C GLY A 25 8.04 22.91 -10.91
N SER A 26 7.53 21.81 -11.46
CA SER A 26 6.39 21.07 -10.91
C SER A 26 6.47 19.58 -11.22
N SER A 27 6.30 18.71 -10.22
CA SER A 27 6.41 17.26 -10.41
C SER A 27 5.65 16.45 -9.35
N THR A 28 5.53 15.14 -9.57
CA THR A 28 4.96 14.20 -8.60
C THR A 28 6.02 13.74 -7.60
N PRO A 29 5.63 13.37 -6.36
CA PRO A 29 6.57 12.88 -5.33
C PRO A 29 7.47 11.74 -5.83
N ARG A 30 6.88 10.77 -6.55
CA ARG A 30 7.62 9.63 -7.10
C ARG A 30 8.75 10.05 -8.04
N LYS A 31 8.51 11.00 -8.94
CA LYS A 31 9.56 11.52 -9.83
C LYS A 31 10.65 12.28 -9.07
N VAL A 32 10.29 12.97 -7.98
CA VAL A 32 11.26 13.64 -7.10
C VAL A 32 12.12 12.60 -6.37
N TYR A 33 11.51 11.54 -5.83
CA TYR A 33 12.23 10.44 -5.17
C TYR A 33 13.22 9.77 -6.12
N ASP A 34 12.76 9.44 -7.34
CA ASP A 34 13.59 8.82 -8.38
C ASP A 34 14.75 9.74 -8.82
N TRP A 35 14.48 11.05 -8.95
CA TRP A 35 15.51 12.02 -9.35
C TRP A 35 16.62 12.13 -8.30
N ILE A 36 16.25 12.21 -7.01
CA ILE A 36 17.18 12.35 -5.90
C ILE A 36 18.00 11.06 -5.74
N SER A 37 17.36 9.88 -5.77
CA SER A 37 18.07 8.60 -5.60
C SER A 37 19.04 8.28 -6.73
N THR A 38 18.82 8.83 -7.92
CA THR A 38 19.73 8.63 -9.07
C THR A 38 20.97 9.54 -9.01
N ARG A 39 20.90 10.67 -8.29
CA ARG A 39 21.95 11.71 -8.32
C ARG A 39 22.73 11.85 -7.01
N TYR A 40 22.12 11.44 -5.91
CA TYR A 40 22.73 11.46 -4.60
C TYR A 40 23.11 10.04 -4.19
N ASP A 41 24.28 9.89 -3.58
CA ASP A 41 24.73 8.62 -3.02
C ASP A 41 23.95 8.35 -1.72
N ILE A 42 22.87 7.59 -1.85
CA ILE A 42 22.00 7.20 -0.73
C ILE A 42 22.40 5.79 -0.30
N PRO A 43 22.79 5.56 0.96
CA PRO A 43 23.13 4.22 1.43
C PRO A 43 21.98 3.24 1.21
N ASP A 44 22.30 2.02 0.75
CA ASP A 44 21.32 0.94 0.50
C ASP A 44 20.42 0.66 1.71
N GLU A 45 20.96 0.86 2.92
CA GLU A 45 20.22 0.72 4.18
C GLU A 45 19.05 1.73 4.28
N GLU A 46 19.20 2.95 3.78
CA GLU A 46 18.13 3.96 3.78
C GLU A 46 17.09 3.70 2.67
N MET A 47 17.51 3.10 1.56
CA MET A 47 16.65 2.78 0.42
C MET A 47 15.78 1.53 0.62
N THR A 48 16.18 0.63 1.52
CA THR A 48 15.51 -0.67 1.75
C THR A 48 14.71 -0.74 3.06
N GLN A 49 14.93 0.20 3.99
CA GLN A 49 14.20 0.25 5.26
C GLN A 49 12.78 0.80 5.07
N HIS A 50 11.80 0.09 5.63
CA HIS A 50 10.40 0.53 5.70
C HIS A 50 10.07 1.08 7.09
N THR A 51 9.16 2.06 7.17
CA THR A 51 8.50 2.50 8.40
C THR A 51 7.49 1.45 8.86
N THR A 52 6.98 1.60 10.08
CA THR A 52 5.93 0.74 10.66
C THR A 52 4.68 0.63 9.76
N ASN A 53 4.38 1.67 8.98
CA ASN A 53 3.25 1.72 8.05
C ASN A 53 3.59 1.24 6.61
N GLY A 54 4.77 0.64 6.41
CA GLY A 54 5.21 0.10 5.12
C GLY A 54 5.76 1.13 4.11
N GLN A 55 5.85 2.42 4.47
CA GLN A 55 6.48 3.44 3.60
C GLN A 55 8.00 3.33 3.64
N LEU A 56 8.70 3.63 2.55
CA LEU A 56 10.16 3.65 2.56
C LEU A 56 10.67 4.79 3.44
N ARG A 57 11.66 4.52 4.29
CA ARG A 57 12.26 5.49 5.21
C ARG A 57 12.85 6.67 4.43
N TYR A 58 13.52 6.40 3.32
CA TYR A 58 13.99 7.41 2.38
C TYR A 58 12.86 8.34 1.90
N GLU A 59 11.77 7.79 1.35
CA GLU A 59 10.65 8.58 0.85
C GLU A 59 10.02 9.43 1.96
N ASN A 60 9.92 8.89 3.17
CA ASN A 60 9.44 9.62 4.35
C ASN A 60 10.35 10.80 4.69
N MET A 61 11.68 10.64 4.64
CA MET A 61 12.63 11.73 4.86
C MET A 61 12.52 12.82 3.78
N VAL A 62 12.34 12.45 2.52
CA VAL A 62 12.11 13.42 1.44
C VAL A 62 10.76 14.15 1.63
N GLY A 63 9.73 13.44 2.09
CA GLY A 63 8.44 14.02 2.47
C GLY A 63 8.57 15.07 3.57
N TRP A 64 9.37 14.80 4.60
CA TRP A 64 9.71 15.76 5.65
C TRP A 64 10.44 16.99 5.11
N ALA A 65 11.45 16.80 4.27
CA ALA A 65 12.15 17.90 3.62
C ALA A 65 11.17 18.82 2.86
N ARG A 66 10.26 18.22 2.08
CA ARG A 66 9.19 18.95 1.39
C ARG A 66 8.26 19.70 2.35
N PHE A 67 7.87 19.12 3.48
CA PHE A 67 7.03 19.80 4.46
C PHE A 67 7.65 21.12 4.93
N TYR A 68 8.95 21.12 5.23
CA TYR A 68 9.65 22.33 5.65
C TYR A 68 9.76 23.37 4.53
N LEU A 69 9.97 22.93 3.29
CA LEU A 69 9.95 23.82 2.13
C LEU A 69 8.57 24.47 1.90
N VAL A 70 7.47 23.75 2.18
CA VAL A 70 6.11 24.32 2.15
C VAL A 70 5.95 25.38 3.25
N LYS A 71 6.35 25.08 4.49
CA LYS A 71 6.26 26.04 5.62
C LYS A 71 7.16 27.27 5.42
N ALA A 72 8.26 27.10 4.67
CA ALA A 72 9.12 28.19 4.24
C ALA A 72 8.59 28.98 3.04
N GLY A 73 7.44 28.62 2.46
CA GLY A 73 6.84 29.32 1.31
C GLY A 73 7.47 28.98 -0.04
N MET A 74 8.36 27.99 -0.11
CA MET A 74 9.12 27.63 -1.32
C MET A 74 8.39 26.60 -2.20
N ILE A 75 7.44 25.86 -1.65
CA ILE A 75 6.61 24.89 -2.38
C ILE A 75 5.12 25.20 -2.14
N ASP A 76 4.36 25.27 -3.23
CA ASP A 76 2.91 25.41 -3.23
C ASP A 76 2.18 24.06 -3.12
N THR A 77 0.98 24.09 -2.55
CA THR A 77 0.12 22.92 -2.29
C THR A 77 -1.25 23.01 -2.95
N GLN A 78 -1.48 23.93 -3.90
CA GLN A 78 -2.77 24.11 -4.57
C GLN A 78 -3.27 22.88 -5.32
N LYS A 79 -2.36 22.00 -5.79
CA LYS A 79 -2.72 20.75 -6.50
C LYS A 79 -2.32 19.54 -5.68
N ARG A 80 -3.32 18.74 -5.26
CA ARG A 80 -3.08 17.51 -4.50
C ARG A 80 -2.22 16.53 -5.32
N GLY A 81 -1.17 15.99 -4.69
CA GLY A 81 -0.27 15.01 -5.32
C GLY A 81 0.77 15.59 -6.29
N ILE A 82 0.83 16.92 -6.43
CA ILE A 82 1.80 17.61 -7.26
C ILE A 82 2.53 18.63 -6.38
N TRP A 83 3.86 18.61 -6.42
CA TRP A 83 4.72 19.57 -5.73
C TRP A 83 5.19 20.61 -6.74
N THR A 84 4.91 21.88 -6.47
CA THR A 84 5.20 22.99 -7.38
C THR A 84 6.02 24.04 -6.66
N LEU A 85 7.12 24.50 -7.27
CA LEU A 85 7.90 25.61 -6.72
C LEU A 85 7.10 26.91 -6.81
N THR A 86 7.18 27.71 -5.75
CA THR A 86 6.79 29.12 -5.82
C THR A 86 7.90 29.92 -6.52
N THR A 87 7.66 31.21 -6.82
CA THR A 87 8.72 32.10 -7.31
C THR A 87 9.92 32.12 -6.36
N GLU A 88 9.64 32.21 -5.05
CA GLU A 88 10.68 32.14 -4.01
C GLU A 88 11.45 30.81 -4.05
N GLY A 89 10.74 29.69 -4.16
CA GLY A 89 11.37 28.38 -4.30
C GLY A 89 12.19 28.22 -5.58
N GLN A 90 11.75 28.82 -6.68
CA GLN A 90 12.48 28.78 -7.96
C GLN A 90 13.83 29.50 -7.86
N ASP A 91 13.85 30.66 -7.22
CA ASP A 91 15.02 31.54 -7.15
C ASP A 91 16.02 31.16 -6.03
N THR A 92 15.58 30.40 -5.02
CA THR A 92 16.38 30.13 -3.81
C THR A 92 17.25 28.87 -3.89
N LYS A 93 18.56 29.00 -4.11
CA LYS A 93 19.48 27.86 -3.95
C LYS A 93 19.94 27.73 -2.49
N LEU A 94 19.77 26.54 -1.91
CA LEU A 94 20.16 26.25 -0.52
C LEU A 94 21.42 25.40 -0.50
N THR A 95 22.36 25.74 0.37
CA THR A 95 23.43 24.83 0.80
C THR A 95 22.95 23.96 1.97
N GLU A 96 23.74 22.96 2.37
CA GLU A 96 23.46 22.15 3.56
C GLU A 96 23.33 23.00 4.84
N ASN A 97 24.12 24.08 4.95
CA ASN A 97 24.06 24.98 6.10
C ASN A 97 22.79 25.86 6.06
N ASP A 98 22.34 26.25 4.87
CA ASP A 98 21.09 27.00 4.69
C ASP A 98 19.88 26.12 5.01
N ALA A 99 19.93 24.83 4.67
CA ALA A 99 18.89 23.87 5.01
C ALA A 99 18.69 23.74 6.52
N TYR A 100 19.78 23.68 7.30
CA TYR A 100 19.70 23.68 8.76
C TYR A 100 19.13 25.01 9.31
N THR A 101 19.54 26.13 8.72
CA THR A 101 19.03 27.46 9.10
C THR A 101 17.53 27.61 8.79
N LEU A 102 17.08 27.13 7.63
CA LEU A 102 15.67 27.08 7.24
C LEU A 102 14.86 26.23 8.23
N PHE A 103 15.34 25.03 8.54
CA PHE A 103 14.73 24.15 9.51
C PHE A 103 14.56 24.84 10.87
N ARG A 104 15.62 25.51 11.37
CA ARG A 104 15.61 26.27 12.62
C ARG A 104 14.62 27.44 12.58
N GLY A 105 14.59 28.20 11.50
CA GLY A 105 13.69 29.33 11.32
C GLY A 105 12.22 28.93 11.29
N VAL A 106 11.89 27.84 10.58
CA VAL A 106 10.54 27.26 10.59
C VAL A 106 10.17 26.79 12.01
N GLN A 107 11.05 26.06 12.69
CA GLN A 107 10.80 25.61 14.06
C GLN A 107 10.55 26.76 15.04
N GLU A 108 11.28 27.86 14.94
CA GLU A 108 11.10 29.03 15.80
C GLU A 108 9.80 29.77 15.51
N LYS A 109 9.48 29.97 14.23
CA LYS A 109 8.24 30.63 13.78
C LYS A 109 6.98 29.89 14.26
N TYR A 110 6.99 28.56 14.20
CA TYR A 110 5.83 27.74 14.56
C TYR A 110 5.86 27.24 16.02
N ARG A 111 6.80 27.71 16.86
CA ARG A 111 6.87 27.38 18.29
C ARG A 111 5.79 28.06 19.13
N GLY A 112 5.27 29.21 18.65
CA GLY A 112 4.36 30.10 19.37
C GLY A 112 2.87 29.84 19.13
N GLU A 113 2.50 29.07 18.10
CA GLU A 113 1.11 28.73 17.77
C GLU A 113 0.65 27.50 18.59
N GLN A 114 0.60 27.65 19.90
CA GLN A 114 -0.02 26.67 20.80
C GLN A 114 -1.55 26.90 20.81
N GLY A 115 -2.27 26.22 19.92
CA GLY A 115 -3.74 26.15 19.98
C GLY A 115 -4.43 25.95 18.64
N SER A 116 -5.27 24.92 18.57
CA SER A 116 -6.25 24.59 17.51
C SER A 116 -5.73 24.22 16.12
N ASN A 117 -5.10 23.05 15.99
CA ASN A 117 -5.62 21.96 15.15
C ASN A 117 -4.77 20.69 15.30
N SER A 118 -5.45 19.55 15.44
CA SER A 118 -4.86 18.24 15.72
C SER A 118 -4.20 17.53 14.52
N ASP A 119 -3.95 18.22 13.41
CA ASP A 119 -3.42 17.62 12.17
C ASP A 119 -2.05 18.17 11.74
N ASP A 120 -1.48 19.19 12.39
CA ASP A 120 -0.21 19.78 11.97
C ASP A 120 0.97 18.99 12.58
N GLN A 121 1.38 17.93 11.89
CA GLN A 121 2.57 17.11 12.15
C GLN A 121 3.86 17.91 11.96
N THR A 122 4.13 18.91 12.82
CA THR A 122 5.49 19.43 12.97
C THR A 122 6.19 18.54 13.99
N PRO A 123 7.40 17.99 13.74
CA PRO A 123 8.11 17.24 14.76
C PRO A 123 8.65 18.28 15.76
N LEU A 124 7.81 18.63 16.73
CA LEU A 124 8.13 19.49 17.88
C LEU A 124 9.12 18.82 18.85
N HIS A 125 9.46 17.56 18.59
CA HIS A 125 10.29 16.73 19.46
C HIS A 125 11.22 15.84 18.65
N PHE A 126 12.43 15.69 19.16
CA PHE A 126 13.50 14.83 18.65
C PHE A 126 13.67 13.65 19.58
N TYR A 127 13.95 12.49 19.01
CA TYR A 127 14.23 11.29 19.77
C TYR A 127 15.67 10.87 19.57
N HIS A 128 16.30 10.42 20.65
CA HIS A 128 17.67 9.95 20.66
C HIS A 128 17.66 8.57 21.26
N VAL A 129 18.24 7.61 20.54
CA VAL A 129 18.19 6.20 20.91
C VAL A 129 19.60 5.68 21.10
N ARG A 130 19.80 4.98 22.20
CA ARG A 130 20.92 4.06 22.39
C ARG A 130 20.38 2.64 22.40
N ILE A 131 20.96 1.77 21.58
CA ILE A 131 20.60 0.36 21.47
C ILE A 131 21.84 -0.48 21.76
N GLY A 132 21.80 -1.38 22.72
CA GLY A 132 22.95 -2.25 22.95
C GLY A 132 22.67 -3.53 23.73
N GLU A 133 23.46 -4.56 23.48
CA GLU A 133 23.41 -5.84 24.21
C GLU A 133 24.41 -5.86 25.38
N THR A 134 25.56 -5.20 25.22
CA THR A 134 26.61 -5.09 26.23
C THR A 134 27.10 -3.64 26.32
N MET A 135 27.96 -3.34 27.31
CA MET A 135 28.60 -2.02 27.40
C MET A 135 29.45 -1.68 26.17
N ARG A 136 29.98 -2.68 25.45
CA ARG A 136 30.87 -2.51 24.29
C ARG A 136 30.17 -2.60 22.93
N LYS A 137 28.99 -3.24 22.88
CA LYS A 137 28.18 -3.36 21.66
C LYS A 137 26.95 -2.46 21.77
N ALA A 138 27.15 -1.18 21.45
CA ALA A 138 26.12 -0.15 21.51
C ALA A 138 26.10 0.67 20.21
N TYR A 139 24.91 0.84 19.67
CA TYR A 139 24.58 1.73 18.57
C TYR A 139 23.89 2.98 19.11
N PHE A 140 24.20 4.13 18.53
CA PHE A 140 23.67 5.42 18.94
C PHE A 140 23.14 6.17 17.72
N GLU A 141 21.94 6.70 17.85
CA GLU A 141 21.33 7.54 16.85
C GLU A 141 20.58 8.69 17.51
N TYR A 142 20.64 9.85 16.87
CA TYR A 142 20.18 11.11 17.41
C TYR A 142 19.25 11.77 16.41
N ASP A 143 18.43 12.71 16.91
CA ASP A 143 17.57 13.56 16.07
C ASP A 143 16.57 12.77 15.21
N LEU A 144 16.12 11.62 15.72
CA LEU A 144 15.11 10.77 15.11
C LEU A 144 13.71 11.36 15.26
N SER A 145 12.87 11.10 14.27
CA SER A 145 11.42 11.22 14.39
C SER A 145 10.83 10.09 15.24
N LEU A 146 9.59 10.26 15.71
CA LEU A 146 8.87 9.21 16.44
C LEU A 146 8.75 7.91 15.61
N GLU A 147 8.44 8.03 14.32
CA GLU A 147 8.25 6.89 13.42
C GLU A 147 9.54 6.09 13.20
N GLU A 148 10.69 6.76 13.15
CA GLU A 148 11.99 6.05 13.05
C GLU A 148 12.29 5.26 14.32
N VAL A 149 11.94 5.79 15.50
CA VAL A 149 12.06 5.05 16.75
C VAL A 149 11.11 3.85 16.77
N LYS A 150 9.86 4.04 16.36
CA LYS A 150 8.86 2.95 16.27
C LYS A 150 9.34 1.86 15.30
N GLY A 151 9.96 2.21 14.17
CA GLY A 151 10.49 1.25 13.20
C GLY A 151 11.51 0.28 13.82
N TYR A 152 12.43 0.78 14.66
CA TYR A 152 13.36 -0.10 15.37
C TYR A 152 12.66 -1.04 16.36
N ILE A 153 11.68 -0.52 17.12
CA ILE A 153 10.90 -1.34 18.06
C ILE A 153 10.12 -2.41 17.30
N TYR A 154 9.48 -2.03 16.19
CA TYR A 154 8.67 -2.89 15.35
C TYR A 154 9.49 -4.05 14.77
N GLN A 155 10.65 -3.77 14.17
CA GLN A 155 11.54 -4.80 13.62
C GLN A 155 11.92 -5.84 14.69
N TYR A 156 12.26 -5.38 15.90
CA TYR A 156 12.62 -6.26 17.00
C TYR A 156 11.43 -7.09 17.50
N LEU A 157 10.28 -6.47 17.75
CA LEU A 157 9.10 -7.18 18.23
C LEU A 157 8.58 -8.20 17.22
N LYS A 158 8.64 -7.89 15.92
CA LYS A 158 8.16 -8.77 14.84
C LYS A 158 9.09 -9.95 14.54
N THR A 159 10.41 -9.75 14.62
CA THR A 159 11.38 -10.78 14.19
C THR A 159 12.18 -11.41 15.33
N GLY A 160 12.10 -10.87 16.55
CA GLY A 160 12.96 -11.25 17.68
C GLY A 160 14.42 -10.81 17.53
N CYS A 161 14.76 -10.10 16.46
CA CYS A 161 16.09 -9.57 16.17
C CYS A 161 16.00 -8.13 15.66
N LEU A 162 16.99 -7.32 15.96
CA LEU A 162 17.14 -5.98 15.39
C LEU A 162 18.39 -5.96 14.53
N TRP A 163 18.25 -5.52 13.28
CA TRP A 163 19.36 -5.36 12.36
C TRP A 163 19.58 -3.89 12.07
N ILE A 164 20.78 -3.39 12.33
CA ILE A 164 21.18 -2.02 12.04
C ILE A 164 22.44 -2.10 11.18
N GLY A 165 22.26 -1.93 9.87
CA GLY A 165 23.28 -2.29 8.89
C GLY A 165 23.76 -3.72 9.06
N ALA A 166 25.09 -3.90 9.12
CA ALA A 166 25.71 -5.22 9.36
C ALA A 166 25.60 -5.72 10.81
N LEU A 167 25.08 -4.93 11.76
CA LEU A 167 25.00 -5.31 13.17
C LEU A 167 23.67 -6.01 13.48
N GLN A 168 23.76 -7.20 14.07
CA GLN A 168 22.61 -7.93 14.62
C GLN A 168 22.53 -7.77 16.14
N PHE A 169 21.34 -7.48 16.67
CA PHE A 169 21.02 -7.50 18.10
C PHE A 169 19.85 -8.46 18.37
N THR A 170 20.09 -9.49 19.15
CA THR A 170 19.11 -10.52 19.57
C THR A 170 18.43 -10.19 20.90
N LYS A 171 19.09 -9.42 21.77
CA LYS A 171 18.51 -8.93 23.05
C LYS A 171 18.85 -7.45 23.27
N PRO A 172 18.49 -6.56 22.33
CA PRO A 172 18.81 -5.13 22.42
C PRO A 172 18.16 -4.50 23.67
N ARG A 173 18.97 -3.75 24.42
CA ARG A 173 18.47 -2.81 25.43
C ARG A 173 18.36 -1.43 24.81
N PHE A 174 17.14 -0.92 24.74
CA PHE A 174 16.86 0.43 24.29
C PHE A 174 17.04 1.41 25.45
N LYS A 175 17.45 2.64 25.11
CA LYS A 175 17.30 3.82 25.94
C LYS A 175 16.90 4.96 25.02
N ILE A 176 15.67 5.45 25.19
CA ILE A 176 15.05 6.44 24.32
C ILE A 176 14.89 7.74 25.10
N VAL A 177 15.37 8.85 24.54
CA VAL A 177 15.26 10.18 25.14
C VAL A 177 14.53 11.08 24.16
N LYS A 178 13.49 11.78 24.65
CA LYS A 178 12.74 12.77 23.89
C LYS A 178 13.19 14.18 24.30
N THR A 179 13.49 15.03 23.32
CA THR A 179 13.92 16.42 23.55
C THR A 179 13.16 17.39 22.66
N GLN A 180 13.12 18.67 23.03
CA GLN A 180 12.50 19.74 22.21
C GLN A 180 13.49 20.42 21.26
N ARG A 181 14.77 20.06 21.32
CA ARG A 181 15.84 20.61 20.49
C ARG A 181 16.74 19.48 19.99
N PRO A 182 17.36 19.63 18.80
CA PRO A 182 18.29 18.65 18.27
C PRO A 182 19.51 18.42 19.16
N ALA A 183 20.20 17.29 18.98
CA ALA A 183 21.32 16.86 19.81
C ALA A 183 22.48 17.86 19.82
N ASP A 184 22.82 18.41 18.66
CA ASP A 184 23.93 19.34 18.52
C ASP A 184 23.66 20.68 19.23
N ASP A 185 22.40 21.14 19.31
CA ASP A 185 22.00 22.35 20.02
C ASP A 185 22.09 22.20 21.55
N MET A 186 22.07 20.96 22.04
CA MET A 186 22.21 20.63 23.46
C MET A 186 23.68 20.37 23.85
N ALA A 187 24.61 20.29 22.88
CA ALA A 187 26.00 19.92 23.11
C ALA A 187 26.90 21.15 23.34
N GLU A 188 27.01 21.65 24.57
CA GLU A 188 27.85 22.83 24.88
C GLU A 188 29.37 22.60 24.74
N ARG A 189 29.87 21.35 24.64
CA ARG A 189 31.27 21.00 24.28
C ARG A 189 31.37 19.57 23.69
N PRO A 190 32.31 19.31 22.75
CA PRO A 190 32.41 18.05 22.01
C PRO A 190 32.72 16.80 22.86
N TYR A 191 33.21 16.97 24.10
CA TYR A 191 33.55 15.85 25.01
C TYR A 191 32.39 15.37 25.90
N ARG A 192 31.15 15.83 25.65
CA ARG A 192 29.96 15.52 26.49
C ARG A 192 28.92 14.62 25.81
N LYS A 193 29.22 13.97 24.68
CA LYS A 193 28.28 13.04 24.00
C LYS A 193 28.03 11.72 24.78
N GLU A 194 28.87 11.38 25.76
CA GLU A 194 28.70 10.18 26.62
C GLU A 194 28.21 10.45 28.05
N ARG A 195 28.21 11.71 28.53
CA ARG A 195 28.00 12.03 29.95
C ARG A 195 26.90 13.06 30.19
N LEU A 196 25.68 12.74 29.75
CA LEU A 196 24.42 13.39 30.11
C LEU A 196 23.97 12.98 31.53
N VAL A 197 24.83 13.10 32.55
CA VAL A 197 24.48 12.59 33.88
C VAL A 197 25.23 13.34 34.98
N ASN A 198 24.60 14.33 35.59
CA ASN A 198 24.81 14.66 37.01
C ASN A 198 23.76 15.69 37.47
N LYS A 199 23.04 15.35 38.54
CA LYS A 199 21.97 16.07 39.27
C LYS A 199 20.50 15.80 38.94
N ASN A 200 20.09 15.50 37.69
CA ASN A 200 18.68 15.16 37.36
C ASN A 200 18.42 13.66 37.12
N GLN A 201 19.27 12.79 37.66
CA GLN A 201 19.40 11.40 37.25
C GLN A 201 18.20 10.50 37.59
N VAL A 202 17.35 10.83 38.57
CA VAL A 202 16.16 10.02 38.88
C VAL A 202 14.99 10.37 37.95
N PHE A 203 14.79 11.65 37.66
CA PHE A 203 13.63 12.13 36.89
C PHE A 203 13.76 11.84 35.39
N VAL A 204 14.96 12.01 34.80
CA VAL A 204 15.18 11.74 33.36
C VAL A 204 15.19 10.24 33.07
N MET A 205 15.65 9.38 34.00
CA MET A 205 15.57 7.93 33.83
C MET A 205 14.15 7.41 33.99
N SER A 206 13.36 7.93 34.94
CA SER A 206 11.97 7.50 35.08
C SER A 206 11.15 7.91 33.85
N LEU A 207 11.33 9.14 33.34
CA LEU A 207 10.69 9.60 32.11
C LEU A 207 11.16 8.83 30.86
N ALA A 208 12.45 8.50 30.76
CA ALA A 208 12.97 7.69 29.66
C ALA A 208 12.42 6.26 29.68
N ASN A 209 12.30 5.65 30.86
CA ASN A 209 11.72 4.32 31.02
C ASN A 209 10.20 4.35 30.73
N GLN A 210 9.47 5.32 31.29
CA GLN A 210 8.03 5.51 31.01
C GLN A 210 7.75 5.77 29.52
N LEU A 211 8.58 6.59 28.88
CA LEU A 211 8.47 6.84 27.44
C LEU A 211 8.74 5.57 26.65
N GLN A 212 9.79 4.83 27.00
CA GLN A 212 10.13 3.57 26.36
C GLN A 212 9.00 2.55 26.50
N ASP A 213 8.52 2.29 27.72
CA ASP A 213 7.45 1.33 27.98
C ASP A 213 6.18 1.69 27.21
N ARG A 214 5.84 2.98 27.16
CA ARG A 214 4.70 3.47 26.38
C ARG A 214 4.88 3.24 24.87
N LEU A 215 6.05 3.54 24.32
CA LEU A 215 6.32 3.32 22.89
C LEU A 215 6.33 1.84 22.52
N PHE A 216 6.91 0.99 23.38
CA PHE A 216 6.87 -0.46 23.19
C PHE A 216 5.44 -1.01 23.23
N LYS A 217 4.62 -0.51 24.16
CA LYS A 217 3.20 -0.88 24.23
C LYS A 217 2.45 -0.44 22.97
N GLU A 218 2.64 0.80 22.53
CA GLU A 218 1.98 1.35 21.34
C GLU A 218 2.31 0.54 20.09
N VAL A 219 3.60 0.26 19.84
CA VAL A 219 4.01 -0.56 18.68
C VAL A 219 3.55 -2.01 18.81
N HIS A 220 3.52 -2.58 20.01
CA HIS A 220 2.97 -3.91 20.24
C HIS A 220 1.47 -3.97 19.92
N ASP A 221 0.70 -2.96 20.34
CA ASP A 221 -0.73 -2.87 20.05
C ASP A 221 -0.97 -2.66 18.54
N GLU A 222 -0.12 -1.87 17.85
CA GLU A 222 -0.12 -1.72 16.38
C GLU A 222 0.16 -3.06 15.67
N ILE A 223 1.17 -3.83 16.11
CA ILE A 223 1.46 -5.17 15.58
C ILE A 223 0.28 -6.12 15.81
N ALA A 224 -0.29 -6.14 17.02
CA ALA A 224 -1.43 -6.98 17.34
C ALA A 224 -2.66 -6.65 16.48
N ALA A 225 -2.91 -5.37 16.23
CA ALA A 225 -3.97 -4.92 15.33
C ALA A 225 -3.67 -5.29 13.86
N GLU A 226 -2.43 -5.17 13.40
CA GLU A 226 -2.00 -5.59 12.06
C GLU A 226 -2.16 -7.11 11.89
N ASP A 227 -1.75 -7.91 12.87
CA ASP A 227 -1.90 -9.36 12.89
C ASP A 227 -3.38 -9.76 12.92
N GLN A 228 -4.21 -9.10 13.72
CA GLN A 228 -5.66 -9.28 13.69
C GLN A 228 -6.26 -8.90 12.34
N ALA A 229 -5.81 -7.81 11.72
CA ALA A 229 -6.27 -7.39 10.40
C ALA A 229 -5.78 -8.34 9.29
N ASN A 230 -4.60 -8.92 9.43
CA ASN A 230 -4.04 -9.93 8.53
C ASN A 230 -4.77 -11.26 8.70
N VAL A 231 -5.11 -11.65 9.93
CA VAL A 231 -5.95 -12.81 10.25
C VAL A 231 -7.37 -12.58 9.72
N GLN A 232 -7.95 -11.39 9.89
CA GLN A 232 -9.26 -11.05 9.37
C GLN A 232 -9.27 -11.04 7.84
N ARG A 233 -8.25 -10.46 7.19
CA ARG A 233 -8.06 -10.57 5.72
C ARG A 233 -7.86 -12.01 5.28
N HIS A 234 -7.14 -12.82 6.04
CA HIS A 234 -6.96 -14.25 5.75
C HIS A 234 -8.29 -15.01 5.93
N ILE A 235 -9.08 -14.71 6.96
CA ILE A 235 -10.41 -15.27 7.19
C ILE A 235 -11.37 -14.83 6.07
N GLU A 236 -11.35 -13.58 5.64
CA GLU A 236 -12.15 -13.07 4.52
C GLU A 236 -11.74 -13.68 3.19
N TRP A 237 -10.44 -13.84 2.95
CA TRP A 237 -9.90 -14.53 1.78
C TRP A 237 -10.24 -16.03 1.79
N GLN A 238 -10.14 -16.69 2.95
CA GLN A 238 -10.59 -18.08 3.16
C GLN A 238 -12.10 -18.19 2.95
N LYS A 239 -12.89 -17.21 3.42
CA LYS A 239 -14.34 -17.17 3.23
C LYS A 239 -14.70 -16.96 1.75
N GLN A 240 -13.92 -16.15 1.04
CA GLN A 240 -14.05 -15.94 -0.41
C GLN A 240 -13.63 -17.18 -1.23
N ILE A 241 -12.63 -17.94 -0.75
CA ILE A 241 -12.22 -19.22 -1.37
C ILE A 241 -13.19 -20.35 -1.07
N ASN A 242 -13.72 -20.41 0.16
CA ASN A 242 -14.69 -21.42 0.59
C ASN A 242 -16.14 -21.11 0.17
N SER A 243 -16.35 -20.00 -0.55
CA SER A 243 -17.64 -19.70 -1.12
C SER A 243 -17.98 -20.70 -2.22
N ARG A 244 -19.07 -21.46 -2.03
CA ARG A 244 -19.58 -22.35 -3.08
C ARG A 244 -20.38 -21.60 -4.15
N LYS A 245 -20.46 -20.26 -4.08
CA LYS A 245 -21.26 -19.43 -4.98
C LYS A 245 -20.57 -19.20 -6.32
N ILE A 246 -21.31 -19.37 -7.41
CA ILE A 246 -20.83 -19.25 -8.79
C ILE A 246 -21.73 -18.28 -9.55
N PHE A 247 -21.19 -17.19 -10.09
CA PHE A 247 -21.98 -16.30 -10.93
C PHE A 247 -22.21 -16.90 -12.31
N ILE A 248 -23.44 -16.79 -12.81
CA ILE A 248 -23.78 -17.08 -14.19
C ILE A 248 -24.28 -15.81 -14.88
N VAL A 249 -23.58 -15.45 -15.95
CA VAL A 249 -23.99 -14.43 -16.91
C VAL A 249 -24.56 -15.13 -18.14
N HIS A 250 -25.76 -14.73 -18.58
CA HIS A 250 -26.42 -15.34 -19.73
C HIS A 250 -27.22 -14.32 -20.55
N GLY A 251 -27.45 -14.66 -21.82
CA GLY A 251 -28.30 -13.91 -22.73
C GLY A 251 -29.77 -14.33 -22.63
N HIS A 252 -30.33 -14.78 -23.76
CA HIS A 252 -31.72 -15.25 -23.85
C HIS A 252 -31.87 -16.78 -23.86
N ASP A 253 -30.76 -17.52 -23.82
CA ASP A 253 -30.79 -18.98 -23.85
C ASP A 253 -31.06 -19.53 -22.45
N GLU A 254 -32.34 -19.61 -22.11
CA GLU A 254 -32.82 -20.12 -20.80
C GLU A 254 -32.58 -21.64 -20.66
N LEU A 255 -32.56 -22.38 -21.77
CA LEU A 255 -32.31 -23.82 -21.77
C LEU A 255 -30.87 -24.11 -21.34
N LEU A 256 -29.90 -23.43 -21.96
CA LEU A 256 -28.49 -23.57 -21.61
C LEU A 256 -28.22 -23.11 -20.18
N LEU A 257 -28.82 -21.99 -19.75
CA LEU A 257 -28.74 -21.54 -18.37
C LEU A 257 -29.17 -22.65 -17.40
N THR A 258 -30.35 -23.22 -17.63
CA THR A 258 -30.91 -24.31 -16.81
C THR A 258 -29.99 -25.53 -16.78
N GLN A 259 -29.35 -25.88 -17.90
CA GLN A 259 -28.40 -27.00 -17.96
C GLN A 259 -27.14 -26.75 -17.12
N VAL A 260 -26.58 -25.54 -17.22
CA VAL A 260 -25.39 -25.14 -16.46
C VAL A 260 -25.71 -25.06 -14.97
N GLU A 261 -26.85 -24.47 -14.61
CA GLU A 261 -27.32 -24.37 -13.23
C GLU A 261 -27.45 -25.76 -12.59
N ASN A 262 -28.15 -26.69 -13.26
CA ASN A 262 -28.34 -28.05 -12.77
C ASN A 262 -27.01 -28.80 -12.61
N PHE A 263 -26.07 -28.60 -13.54
CA PHE A 263 -24.74 -29.20 -13.45
C PHE A 263 -23.99 -28.69 -12.21
N LEU A 264 -23.99 -27.38 -11.95
CA LEU A 264 -23.34 -26.79 -10.79
C LEU A 264 -23.99 -27.25 -9.48
N ARG A 265 -25.33 -27.32 -9.43
CA ARG A 265 -26.06 -27.81 -8.25
C ARG A 265 -25.71 -29.27 -7.92
N ARG A 266 -25.48 -30.14 -8.92
CA ARG A 266 -25.01 -31.52 -8.70
C ARG A 266 -23.59 -31.58 -8.12
N LEU A 267 -22.75 -30.59 -8.39
CA LEU A 267 -21.44 -30.41 -7.76
C LEU A 267 -21.52 -29.73 -6.38
N GLU A 268 -22.74 -29.54 -5.85
CA GLU A 268 -23.04 -28.83 -4.61
C GLU A 268 -22.54 -27.38 -4.62
N LEU A 269 -22.52 -26.76 -5.80
CA LEU A 269 -22.24 -25.34 -5.96
C LEU A 269 -23.55 -24.54 -5.97
N ASP A 270 -23.48 -23.27 -5.60
CA ASP A 270 -24.60 -22.35 -5.49
C ASP A 270 -24.60 -21.33 -6.66
N PRO A 271 -25.30 -21.62 -7.77
CA PRO A 271 -25.35 -20.73 -8.91
C PRO A 271 -26.19 -19.47 -8.63
N ILE A 272 -25.61 -18.30 -8.92
CA ILE A 272 -26.26 -16.99 -8.79
C ILE A 272 -26.44 -16.40 -10.19
N ILE A 273 -27.70 -16.26 -10.62
CA ILE A 273 -28.07 -15.66 -11.91
C ILE A 273 -28.24 -14.15 -11.72
N LEU A 274 -27.45 -13.35 -12.43
CA LEU A 274 -27.43 -11.90 -12.24
C LEU A 274 -28.70 -11.18 -12.70
N LYS A 275 -29.39 -11.74 -13.70
CA LYS A 275 -30.61 -11.18 -14.31
C LYS A 275 -31.85 -11.30 -13.41
N ASP A 276 -31.92 -12.34 -12.58
CA ASP A 276 -33.12 -12.69 -11.79
C ASP A 276 -33.21 -11.99 -10.43
N GLN A 277 -32.19 -11.22 -10.06
CA GLN A 277 -32.20 -10.48 -8.80
C GLN A 277 -33.06 -9.21 -8.91
N ALA A 278 -34.01 -9.07 -7.99
CA ALA A 278 -35.01 -7.99 -7.96
C ALA A 278 -34.38 -6.59 -8.23
N ASN A 279 -34.91 -5.91 -9.26
CA ASN A 279 -34.52 -4.56 -9.67
C ASN A 279 -34.92 -3.52 -8.62
N THR A 280 -34.12 -3.36 -7.58
CA THR A 280 -34.22 -2.26 -6.60
C THR A 280 -33.58 -0.97 -7.12
N GLY A 281 -33.63 -0.72 -8.43
CA GLY A 281 -32.98 0.44 -9.09
C GLY A 281 -31.46 0.36 -9.19
N LEU A 282 -30.85 -0.76 -8.78
CA LEU A 282 -29.40 -0.97 -8.80
C LEU A 282 -28.92 -1.39 -10.19
N THR A 283 -27.79 -0.83 -10.59
CA THR A 283 -27.01 -1.27 -11.74
C THR A 283 -26.49 -2.69 -11.52
N ILE A 284 -26.20 -3.38 -12.62
CA ILE A 284 -25.62 -4.74 -12.59
C ILE A 284 -24.30 -4.76 -11.79
N ILE A 285 -23.52 -3.68 -11.87
CA ILE A 285 -22.28 -3.48 -11.09
C ILE A 285 -22.57 -3.52 -9.59
N GLU A 286 -23.56 -2.76 -9.12
CA GLU A 286 -23.94 -2.71 -7.71
C GLU A 286 -24.53 -4.05 -7.21
N LYS A 287 -25.24 -4.79 -8.07
CA LYS A 287 -25.72 -6.15 -7.74
C LYS A 287 -24.55 -7.11 -7.50
N ILE A 288 -23.51 -7.04 -8.34
CA ILE A 288 -22.31 -7.85 -8.20
C ILE A 288 -21.50 -7.43 -6.95
N GLU A 289 -21.45 -6.14 -6.63
CA GLU A 289 -20.80 -5.64 -5.39
C GLU A 289 -21.50 -6.16 -4.12
N LYS A 290 -22.84 -6.19 -4.11
CA LYS A 290 -23.64 -6.74 -3.00
C LYS A 290 -23.44 -8.25 -2.79
N HIS A 291 -23.08 -8.97 -3.85
CA HIS A 291 -22.84 -10.41 -3.84
C HIS A 291 -21.35 -10.72 -4.05
N SER A 292 -20.47 -9.90 -3.47
CA SER A 292 -19.01 -9.99 -3.63
C SER A 292 -18.34 -11.26 -3.09
N ASP A 293 -19.10 -12.10 -2.40
CA ASP A 293 -18.76 -13.45 -1.95
C ASP A 293 -19.04 -14.47 -3.09
N VAL A 294 -18.22 -14.44 -4.15
CA VAL A 294 -18.28 -15.41 -5.25
C VAL A 294 -16.88 -15.93 -5.56
N SER A 295 -16.76 -17.23 -5.81
CA SER A 295 -15.49 -17.91 -6.04
C SER A 295 -15.15 -18.08 -7.52
N PHE A 296 -16.16 -18.07 -8.41
CA PHE A 296 -15.97 -18.28 -9.85
C PHE A 296 -17.11 -17.64 -10.69
N GLY A 297 -16.81 -17.25 -11.93
CA GLY A 297 -17.79 -16.73 -12.89
C GLY A 297 -17.88 -17.56 -14.17
N ILE A 298 -19.11 -17.83 -14.63
CA ILE A 298 -19.39 -18.53 -15.89
C ILE A 298 -20.17 -17.59 -16.80
N VAL A 299 -19.73 -17.45 -18.03
CA VAL A 299 -20.38 -16.58 -19.03
C VAL A 299 -20.88 -17.41 -20.21
N LEU A 300 -22.16 -17.29 -20.54
CA LEU A 300 -22.79 -18.01 -21.64
C LEU A 300 -22.86 -17.14 -22.89
N TYR A 301 -21.97 -17.40 -23.84
CA TYR A 301 -21.87 -16.73 -25.14
C TYR A 301 -22.73 -17.45 -26.18
N THR A 302 -23.98 -17.02 -26.31
CA THR A 302 -24.94 -17.53 -27.30
C THR A 302 -25.23 -16.50 -28.41
N PRO A 303 -25.66 -16.93 -29.61
CA PRO A 303 -25.94 -16.06 -30.76
C PRO A 303 -27.24 -15.24 -30.58
N CYS A 304 -27.24 -14.32 -29.62
CA CYS A 304 -28.40 -13.49 -29.27
C CYS A 304 -28.61 -12.30 -30.20
N ASP A 305 -27.50 -11.69 -30.64
CA ASP A 305 -27.50 -10.50 -31.49
C ASP A 305 -26.74 -10.79 -32.78
N GLU A 306 -26.95 -9.98 -33.82
CA GLU A 306 -26.09 -9.95 -35.01
C GLU A 306 -25.32 -8.62 -35.07
N GLY A 307 -24.11 -8.66 -35.62
CA GLY A 307 -23.24 -7.50 -35.75
C GLY A 307 -22.29 -7.61 -36.93
N GLN A 308 -21.70 -6.47 -37.31
CA GLN A 308 -20.67 -6.43 -38.33
C GLN A 308 -19.77 -5.21 -38.13
N LYS A 309 -18.56 -5.28 -38.70
CA LYS A 309 -17.66 -4.12 -38.77
C LYS A 309 -18.24 -3.09 -39.74
N LYS A 310 -18.16 -1.81 -39.37
CA LYS A 310 -18.55 -0.71 -40.27
C LYS A 310 -17.80 -0.82 -41.60
N GLY A 311 -18.54 -0.75 -42.72
CA GLY A 311 -17.99 -0.90 -44.07
C GLY A 311 -17.86 -2.36 -44.54
N THR A 312 -18.33 -3.33 -43.75
CA THR A 312 -18.51 -4.72 -44.21
C THR A 312 -20.01 -5.01 -44.38
N ASN A 313 -20.33 -6.01 -45.21
CA ASN A 313 -21.69 -6.52 -45.44
C ASN A 313 -21.80 -7.98 -45.00
N ASN A 314 -21.19 -8.32 -43.87
CA ASN A 314 -21.16 -9.68 -43.34
C ASN A 314 -21.65 -9.65 -41.90
N LEU A 315 -22.97 -9.78 -41.74
CA LEU A 315 -23.60 -9.96 -40.43
C LEU A 315 -23.13 -11.29 -39.84
N ARG A 316 -22.63 -11.22 -38.60
CA ARG A 316 -22.19 -12.36 -37.82
C ARG A 316 -22.99 -12.43 -36.54
N ALA A 317 -23.31 -13.65 -36.14
CA ALA A 317 -23.89 -13.89 -34.83
C ALA A 317 -22.89 -13.50 -33.73
N ARG A 318 -23.37 -12.88 -32.66
CA ARG A 318 -22.56 -12.45 -31.52
C ARG A 318 -23.35 -12.54 -30.20
N ALA A 319 -22.60 -12.56 -29.10
CA ALA A 319 -23.20 -12.45 -27.77
C ALA A 319 -23.83 -11.06 -27.57
N ARG A 320 -24.83 -11.01 -26.69
CA ARG A 320 -25.48 -9.75 -26.31
C ARG A 320 -24.47 -8.78 -25.69
N GLN A 321 -24.58 -7.49 -25.99
CA GLN A 321 -23.61 -6.49 -25.47
C GLN A 321 -23.51 -6.47 -23.94
N ASN A 322 -24.63 -6.64 -23.22
CA ASN A 322 -24.63 -6.69 -21.77
C ASN A 322 -23.81 -7.89 -21.24
N VAL A 323 -23.90 -9.04 -21.91
CA VAL A 323 -23.11 -10.24 -21.58
C VAL A 323 -21.61 -9.96 -21.73
N VAL A 324 -21.22 -9.21 -22.77
CA VAL A 324 -19.83 -8.80 -22.98
C VAL A 324 -19.35 -7.83 -21.90
N LEU A 325 -20.19 -6.86 -21.51
CA LEU A 325 -19.87 -5.92 -20.42
C LEU A 325 -19.70 -6.64 -19.08
N GLU A 326 -20.64 -7.51 -18.73
CA GLU A 326 -20.62 -8.30 -17.51
C GLU A 326 -19.42 -9.25 -17.44
N HIS A 327 -19.04 -9.84 -18.58
CA HIS A 327 -17.81 -10.61 -18.69
C HIS A 327 -16.58 -9.77 -18.31
N GLY A 328 -16.41 -8.59 -18.92
CA GLY A 328 -15.29 -7.70 -18.63
C GLY A 328 -15.24 -7.28 -17.16
N TYR A 329 -16.41 -7.06 -16.54
CA TYR A 329 -16.51 -6.74 -15.13
C TYR A 329 -16.09 -7.91 -14.23
N LEU A 330 -16.58 -9.13 -14.49
CA LEU A 330 -16.20 -10.33 -13.74
C LEU A 330 -14.70 -10.59 -13.81
N MET A 331 -14.07 -10.37 -14.96
CA MET A 331 -12.61 -10.47 -15.10
C MET A 331 -11.87 -9.46 -14.21
N GLY A 332 -12.36 -8.21 -14.14
CA GLY A 332 -11.77 -7.17 -13.28
C GLY A 332 -11.93 -7.48 -11.79
N LYS A 333 -13.07 -8.08 -11.41
CA LYS A 333 -13.41 -8.36 -10.01
C LYS A 333 -12.77 -9.65 -9.47
N LEU A 334 -12.87 -10.75 -10.20
CA LEU A 334 -12.45 -12.10 -9.77
C LEU A 334 -11.04 -12.44 -10.28
N GLY A 335 -10.58 -11.76 -11.33
CA GLY A 335 -9.38 -12.13 -12.07
C GLY A 335 -9.66 -13.17 -13.15
N ARG A 336 -8.87 -13.16 -14.21
CA ARG A 336 -9.08 -13.97 -15.42
C ARG A 336 -9.10 -15.48 -15.18
N ARG A 337 -8.32 -15.97 -14.20
CA ARG A 337 -8.24 -17.41 -13.83
C ARG A 337 -9.47 -17.94 -13.10
N LYS A 338 -10.42 -17.07 -12.73
CA LYS A 338 -11.66 -17.43 -12.02
C LYS A 338 -12.90 -17.16 -12.88
N VAL A 339 -12.72 -17.07 -14.19
CA VAL A 339 -13.79 -16.81 -15.15
C VAL A 339 -13.63 -17.72 -16.36
N ALA A 340 -14.69 -18.41 -16.75
CA ALA A 340 -14.75 -19.21 -17.98
C ALA A 340 -15.96 -18.81 -18.82
N ALA A 341 -15.78 -18.80 -20.14
CA ALA A 341 -16.84 -18.50 -21.09
C ALA A 341 -17.22 -19.75 -21.89
N LEU A 342 -18.48 -20.16 -21.84
CA LEU A 342 -19.04 -21.20 -22.71
C LEU A 342 -19.49 -20.55 -24.01
N VAL A 343 -19.00 -21.02 -25.15
CA VAL A 343 -19.17 -20.36 -26.45
C VAL A 343 -19.87 -21.28 -27.46
N SER A 344 -20.95 -20.78 -28.07
CA SER A 344 -21.60 -21.44 -29.21
C SER A 344 -20.73 -21.39 -30.46
N ASP A 345 -20.87 -22.39 -31.33
CA ASP A 345 -20.13 -22.43 -32.58
C ASP A 345 -20.41 -21.20 -33.46
N SER A 346 -19.38 -20.76 -34.19
CA SER A 346 -19.48 -19.69 -35.20
C SER A 346 -19.94 -18.32 -34.68
N LEU A 347 -19.57 -17.99 -33.43
CA LEU A 347 -19.85 -16.69 -32.81
C LEU A 347 -18.69 -15.69 -32.98
N GLU A 348 -19.00 -14.43 -33.28
CA GLU A 348 -18.04 -13.33 -33.18
C GLU A 348 -17.67 -13.09 -31.70
N LEU A 349 -16.38 -13.24 -31.38
CA LEU A 349 -15.83 -12.98 -30.06
C LEU A 349 -15.12 -11.62 -30.00
N PRO A 350 -15.06 -10.95 -28.84
CA PRO A 350 -14.29 -9.72 -28.68
C PRO A 350 -12.78 -9.95 -28.87
N ASN A 351 -12.12 -9.15 -29.70
CA ASN A 351 -10.73 -9.36 -30.14
C ASN A 351 -9.65 -9.16 -29.05
N ASP A 352 -9.97 -8.54 -27.91
CA ASP A 352 -8.97 -8.10 -26.90
C ASP A 352 -9.08 -8.80 -25.53
N ILE A 353 -9.81 -9.91 -25.42
CA ILE A 353 -9.97 -10.67 -24.16
C ILE A 353 -8.88 -11.75 -24.06
N SER A 354 -7.62 -11.32 -23.99
CA SER A 354 -6.49 -12.23 -23.84
C SER A 354 -6.46 -12.88 -22.44
N GLY A 355 -6.37 -14.21 -22.39
CA GLY A 355 -6.17 -14.97 -21.14
C GLY A 355 -7.43 -15.34 -20.36
N VAL A 356 -8.62 -15.27 -20.98
CA VAL A 356 -9.83 -15.97 -20.50
C VAL A 356 -9.96 -17.31 -21.21
N VAL A 357 -10.44 -18.32 -20.49
CA VAL A 357 -10.70 -19.66 -21.05
C VAL A 357 -12.05 -19.66 -21.77
N TYR A 358 -12.01 -19.93 -23.06
CA TYR A 358 -13.18 -20.18 -23.90
C TYR A 358 -13.38 -21.69 -24.05
N ILE A 359 -14.57 -22.17 -23.66
CA ILE A 359 -14.94 -23.58 -23.68
C ILE A 359 -16.04 -23.74 -24.73
N ALA A 360 -15.83 -24.65 -25.68
CA ALA A 360 -16.83 -24.95 -26.70
C ALA A 360 -18.07 -25.61 -26.08
N MET A 361 -19.26 -25.21 -26.51
CA MET A 361 -20.52 -25.71 -25.95
C MET A 361 -20.86 -27.17 -26.28
N ASN A 362 -20.22 -27.78 -27.27
CA ASN A 362 -20.58 -29.13 -27.67
C ASN A 362 -20.17 -30.20 -26.63
N ASP A 363 -19.17 -29.92 -25.78
CA ASP A 363 -18.67 -30.84 -24.73
C ASP A 363 -18.14 -30.12 -23.47
N TRP A 364 -18.81 -29.04 -23.06
CA TRP A 364 -18.28 -28.09 -22.06
C TRP A 364 -18.07 -28.64 -20.64
N LYS A 365 -18.77 -29.71 -20.23
CA LYS A 365 -18.86 -30.15 -18.83
C LYS A 365 -17.49 -30.51 -18.24
N MET A 366 -16.68 -31.27 -18.99
CA MET A 366 -15.39 -31.75 -18.50
C MET A 366 -14.36 -30.62 -18.44
N ASP A 367 -14.37 -29.72 -19.41
CA ASP A 367 -13.45 -28.59 -19.43
C ASP A 367 -13.84 -27.56 -18.36
N LEU A 368 -15.13 -27.31 -18.15
CA LEU A 368 -15.58 -26.48 -17.05
C LEU A 368 -15.17 -27.07 -15.69
N LEU A 369 -15.26 -28.39 -15.54
CA LEU A 369 -14.83 -29.06 -14.31
C LEU A 369 -13.33 -28.89 -14.03
N LYS A 370 -12.48 -28.91 -15.07
CA LYS A 370 -11.04 -28.61 -14.94
C LYS A 370 -10.82 -27.18 -14.48
N GLU A 371 -11.54 -26.22 -15.06
CA GLU A 371 -11.41 -24.81 -14.68
C GLU A 371 -11.88 -24.52 -13.25
N LEU A 372 -13.00 -25.11 -12.82
CA LEU A 372 -13.49 -25.00 -11.45
C LEU A 372 -12.44 -25.53 -10.45
N ARG A 373 -11.82 -26.69 -10.75
CA ARG A 373 -10.72 -27.25 -9.92
C ARG A 373 -9.47 -26.38 -9.94
N ALA A 374 -9.07 -25.88 -11.10
CA ALA A 374 -7.90 -25.00 -11.25
C ALA A 374 -8.08 -23.67 -10.49
N ALA A 375 -9.32 -23.22 -10.32
CA ALA A 375 -9.67 -22.06 -9.50
C ALA A 375 -9.67 -22.34 -7.97
N GLY A 376 -9.42 -23.59 -7.56
CA GLY A 376 -9.33 -24.00 -6.16
C GLY A 376 -10.63 -24.48 -5.53
N LEU A 377 -11.68 -24.78 -6.32
CA LEU A 377 -12.93 -25.31 -5.79
C LEU A 377 -12.84 -26.81 -5.50
N GLU A 378 -13.22 -27.19 -4.28
CA GLU A 378 -13.36 -28.59 -3.88
C GLU A 378 -14.66 -29.20 -4.43
N ILE A 379 -14.55 -29.84 -5.59
CA ILE A 379 -15.67 -30.48 -6.29
C ILE A 379 -15.41 -31.96 -6.62
N ASP A 380 -16.43 -32.78 -6.36
CA ASP A 380 -16.43 -34.20 -6.67
C ASP A 380 -16.99 -34.46 -8.08
N ALA A 381 -16.10 -34.85 -8.99
CA ALA A 381 -16.46 -35.12 -10.38
C ALA A 381 -17.37 -36.36 -10.55
N ASN A 382 -17.35 -37.29 -9.58
CA ASN A 382 -18.18 -38.49 -9.63
C ASN A 382 -19.68 -38.18 -9.53
N LYS A 383 -20.04 -36.99 -9.03
CA LYS A 383 -21.44 -36.54 -8.94
C LYS A 383 -22.05 -36.16 -10.29
N VAL A 384 -21.22 -35.96 -11.31
CA VAL A 384 -21.66 -35.53 -12.65
C VAL A 384 -21.20 -36.44 -13.79
N ILE A 385 -20.16 -37.25 -13.55
CA ILE A 385 -19.70 -38.30 -14.45
C ILE A 385 -20.40 -39.60 -14.01
N GLY A 386 -21.55 -39.90 -14.60
CA GLY A 386 -22.27 -41.15 -14.32
C GLY A 386 -21.52 -42.36 -14.88
N PHE A 387 -21.28 -43.34 -14.02
CA PHE A 387 -21.36 -44.76 -14.37
C PHE A 387 -22.78 -45.25 -14.12
#